data_AF-A0A521TP95-F1
#
_entry.id   AF-A0A521TP95-F1
#
_cell.length_a   1.000
_cell.length_b   1.000
_cell.length_c   1.000
_cell.angle_alpha   90.00
_cell.angle_beta   90.00
_cell.angle_gamma   90.00
#
_symmetry.space_group_name_H-M   'P 1'
#
loop_
_entity.id
_entity.type
_entity.pdbx_description
1 polymer ?
#
loop_
_entity_poly.entity_id
_entity_poly.type
_entity_poly.pdbx_seq_one_letter_code
_entity_poly.pdbx_strand_id
1 'polypeptide(L)'
;MPNNENAWSDWLDFNKETISKIPQTAGVYMMHASMKILFIGCSENIKTSIQDKEKDPCISKATRVRYMQTVSYEQITNDLIKDYKDRHEGKYPQCM
;
A
#
# COMPACT_ATOMS: atom_id res chain seq x y z
N MET A 1 -18.85 10.54 -13.03
CA MET A 1 -17.37 10.53 -12.90
C MET A 1 -16.95 9.07 -12.99
N PRO A 2 -15.94 8.66 -13.77
CA PRO A 2 -15.61 7.26 -13.84
C PRO A 2 -15.06 6.87 -12.46
N ASN A 3 -15.80 6.00 -11.76
CA ASN A 3 -15.30 5.32 -10.58
C ASN A 3 -14.12 4.46 -11.06
N ASN A 4 -12.90 4.93 -10.84
CA ASN A 4 -11.66 4.17 -11.01
C ASN A 4 -11.52 3.09 -9.92
N GLU A 5 -12.61 2.38 -9.65
CA GLU A 5 -12.63 1.21 -8.79
C GLU A 5 -11.72 0.16 -9.44
N ASN A 6 -10.78 -0.37 -8.65
CA ASN A 6 -9.77 -1.35 -9.07
C ASN A 6 -8.66 -0.82 -10.01
N ALA A 7 -8.48 0.50 -10.15
CA ALA A 7 -7.28 1.07 -10.77
C ALA A 7 -6.24 1.43 -9.71
N TRP A 8 -4.97 1.08 -9.95
CA TRP A 8 -3.86 1.56 -9.14
C TRP A 8 -3.65 3.06 -9.36
N SER A 9 -3.39 3.78 -8.27
CA SER A 9 -2.83 5.12 -8.34
C SER A 9 -1.41 5.07 -8.93
N ASP A 10 -0.93 6.23 -9.38
CA ASP A 10 0.51 6.42 -9.57
C ASP A 10 1.28 6.17 -8.26
N TRP A 11 2.58 5.97 -8.37
CA TRP A 11 3.48 5.99 -7.21
C TRP A 11 3.63 7.43 -6.71
N LEU A 12 3.09 7.71 -5.53
CA LEU A 12 3.10 9.02 -4.90
C LEU A 12 4.20 9.09 -3.83
N ASP A 13 4.69 10.28 -3.52
CA ASP A 13 5.63 10.48 -2.42
C ASP A 13 4.97 10.14 -1.07
N PHE A 14 5.63 9.33 -0.24
CA PHE A 14 5.14 9.02 1.10
C PHE A 14 5.49 10.17 2.06
N ASN A 15 4.61 11.18 2.09
CA ASN A 15 4.71 12.33 2.96
C ASN A 15 3.30 12.84 3.35
N LYS A 16 3.25 13.74 4.35
CA LYS A 16 1.99 14.29 4.87
C LYS A 16 1.10 14.94 3.81
N GLU A 17 1.68 15.62 2.82
CA GLU A 17 0.90 16.29 1.78
C GLU A 17 0.17 15.27 0.90
N THR A 18 0.88 14.26 0.41
CA THR A 18 0.28 13.16 -0.37
C THR A 18 -0.78 12.43 0.44
N ILE A 19 -0.45 12.05 1.68
CA ILE A 19 -1.34 11.29 2.55
C ILE A 19 -2.65 12.06 2.81
N SER A 20 -2.58 13.40 2.91
CA SER A 20 -3.77 14.24 3.06
C SER A 20 -4.75 14.13 1.89
N LYS A 21 -4.25 13.82 0.68
CA LYS A 21 -5.02 13.69 -0.58
C LYS A 21 -5.50 12.26 -0.85
N ILE A 22 -5.02 11.26 -0.11
CA ILE A 22 -5.48 9.87 -0.25
C ILE A 22 -6.95 9.76 0.19
N PRO A 23 -7.81 9.05 -0.56
CA PRO A 23 -9.22 8.88 -0.22
C PRO A 23 -9.40 8.01 1.04
N GLN A 24 -10.43 8.33 1.83
CA GLN A 24 -10.84 7.56 3.00
C GLN A 24 -11.78 6.42 2.60
N THR A 25 -11.25 5.46 1.83
CA THR A 25 -12.04 4.36 1.25
C THR A 25 -11.36 3.02 1.49
N ALA A 26 -12.11 1.94 1.27
CA ALA A 26 -11.60 0.58 1.34
C ALA A 26 -10.64 0.32 0.18
N GLY A 27 -9.55 -0.40 0.45
CA GLY A 27 -8.57 -0.69 -0.58
C GLY A 27 -7.30 -1.33 -0.09
N VAL A 28 -6.38 -1.46 -1.04
CA VAL A 28 -5.03 -2.01 -0.85
C VAL A 28 -3.99 -0.95 -1.18
N TYR A 29 -2.84 -1.01 -0.53
CA TYR A 29 -1.72 -0.14 -0.77
C TYR A 29 -0.39 -0.88 -0.68
N MET A 30 0.61 -0.33 -1.35
CA MET A 30 1.98 -0.81 -1.34
C MET A 30 2.91 0.33 -1.02
N MET A 31 3.96 0.06 -0.25
CA MET A 31 4.98 1.01 0.13
C MET A 31 6.35 0.51 -0.27
N HIS A 32 7.20 1.37 -0.80
CA HIS A 32 8.55 1.00 -1.21
C HIS A 32 9.58 2.08 -0.89
N ALA A 33 10.83 1.65 -0.81
CA ALA A 33 12.01 2.50 -0.79
C ALA A 33 12.99 1.99 -1.85
N SER A 34 13.48 2.88 -2.71
CA SER A 34 14.42 2.52 -3.79
C SER A 34 13.96 1.30 -4.62
N MET A 35 12.69 1.32 -5.04
CA MET A 35 12.01 0.25 -5.80
C MET A 35 11.85 -1.10 -5.09
N LYS A 36 12.30 -1.23 -3.84
CA LYS A 36 12.07 -2.43 -3.02
C LYS A 36 10.78 -2.26 -2.21
N ILE A 37 9.79 -3.14 -2.45
CA ILE A 37 8.56 -3.18 -1.66
C ILE A 37 8.93 -3.49 -0.21
N LEU A 38 8.57 -2.59 0.69
CA LEU A 38 8.77 -2.75 2.13
C LEU A 38 7.54 -3.35 2.79
N PHE A 39 6.36 -3.02 2.29
CA PHE A 39 5.08 -3.42 2.87
C PHE A 39 3.96 -3.43 1.85
N ILE A 40 3.04 -4.38 2.04
CA ILE A 40 1.79 -4.51 1.30
C ILE A 40 0.70 -4.59 2.37
N GLY A 41 -0.32 -3.75 2.28
CA GLY A 41 -1.38 -3.72 3.28
C GLY A 41 -2.73 -3.35 2.69
N CYS A 42 -3.78 -3.64 3.44
CA CYS A 42 -5.15 -3.24 3.11
C CYS A 42 -5.89 -2.74 4.33
N SER A 43 -6.98 -2.02 4.07
CA SER A 43 -7.87 -1.53 5.12
C SER A 43 -9.21 -1.12 4.51
N GLU A 44 -10.26 -1.12 5.33
CA GLU A 44 -11.52 -0.44 5.05
C GLU A 44 -11.35 1.09 4.93
N ASN A 45 -10.25 1.64 5.47
CA ASN A 45 -9.86 3.03 5.30
C ASN A 45 -8.34 3.13 5.07
N ILE A 46 -7.94 3.11 3.80
CA ILE A 46 -6.53 3.15 3.41
C ILE A 46 -5.81 4.40 3.92
N LYS A 47 -6.48 5.56 3.96
CA LYS A 47 -5.87 6.81 4.44
C LYS A 47 -5.42 6.68 5.88
N THR A 48 -6.32 6.26 6.78
CA THR A 48 -6.01 6.09 8.20
C THR A 48 -4.93 5.03 8.40
N SER A 49 -5.04 3.89 7.69
CA SER A 49 -4.04 2.83 7.78
C SER A 49 -2.64 3.32 7.36
N ILE A 50 -2.54 4.06 6.26
CA ILE A 50 -1.27 4.64 5.77
C ILE A 50 -0.73 5.68 6.75
N GLN A 51 -1.58 6.50 7.37
CA GLN A 51 -1.17 7.47 8.40
C GLN A 51 -0.59 6.78 9.63
N ASP A 52 -1.19 5.68 10.08
CA ASP A 52 -0.66 4.94 11.24
C ASP A 52 0.68 4.28 10.94
N LYS A 53 0.96 3.94 9.67
CA LYS A 53 2.26 3.44 9.22
C LYS A 53 3.37 4.48 9.26
N GLU A 54 3.08 5.78 9.30
CA GLU A 54 4.12 6.80 9.57
C GLU A 54 4.78 6.62 10.95
N LYS A 55 4.06 6.03 11.92
CA LYS A 55 4.56 5.79 13.28
C LYS A 55 5.40 4.52 13.38
N ASP A 56 5.37 3.66 12.37
CA ASP A 56 6.10 2.39 12.36
C ASP A 56 7.58 2.63 12.00
N PRO A 57 8.53 2.32 12.90
CA PRO A 57 9.95 2.54 12.65
C PRO A 57 10.49 1.81 11.41
N CYS A 58 9.92 0.65 11.05
CA CYS A 58 10.35 -0.08 9.85
C CYS A 58 9.89 0.63 8.58
N ILE A 59 8.62 1.08 8.57
CA ILE A 59 7.98 1.73 7.42
C ILE A 59 8.39 3.18 7.25
N SER A 60 8.91 3.83 8.30
CA SER A 60 9.44 5.20 8.24
C SER A 60 10.49 5.42 7.13
N LYS A 61 11.11 4.33 6.62
CA LYS A 61 12.06 4.34 5.50
C LYS A 61 11.41 4.34 4.12
N ALA A 62 10.10 4.12 4.02
CA ALA A 62 9.38 4.15 2.76
C ALA A 62 9.44 5.56 2.15
N THR A 63 9.66 5.62 0.85
CA THR A 63 9.71 6.90 0.10
C THR A 63 8.50 7.09 -0.78
N ARG A 64 7.86 5.99 -1.20
CA ARG A 64 6.73 6.02 -2.11
C ARG A 64 5.60 5.12 -1.61
N VAL A 65 4.38 5.53 -1.92
CA VAL A 65 3.16 4.77 -1.68
C VAL A 65 2.31 4.78 -2.94
N ARG A 66 1.65 3.66 -3.22
CA ARG A 66 0.54 3.62 -4.18
C ARG A 66 -0.62 2.87 -3.56
N TYR A 67 -1.83 3.13 -4.05
CA TYR A 67 -3.03 2.50 -3.54
C TYR A 67 -4.00 2.14 -4.67
N MET A 68 -4.94 1.27 -4.36
CA MET A 68 -6.05 0.91 -5.23
C MET A 68 -7.31 0.82 -4.38
N GLN A 69 -8.35 1.54 -4.80
CA GLN A 69 -9.64 1.52 -4.14
C GLN A 69 -10.40 0.28 -4.59
N THR A 70 -10.84 -0.55 -3.65
CA THR A 70 -11.52 -1.81 -3.96
C THR A 70 -12.18 -2.36 -2.70
N VAL A 71 -13.35 -2.97 -2.87
CA VAL A 71 -14.03 -3.71 -1.79
C VAL A 71 -13.45 -5.11 -1.58
N SER A 72 -12.74 -5.66 -2.57
CA SER A 72 -12.09 -6.98 -2.52
C SER A 72 -10.66 -6.90 -1.98
N TYR A 73 -10.39 -5.93 -1.10
CA TYR A 73 -9.04 -5.57 -0.68
C TYR A 73 -8.29 -6.72 0.02
N GLU A 74 -8.99 -7.59 0.76
CA GLU A 74 -8.36 -8.73 1.43
C GLU A 74 -7.84 -9.77 0.44
N GLN A 75 -8.69 -10.17 -0.53
CA GLN A 75 -8.32 -11.13 -1.55
C GLN A 75 -7.15 -10.61 -2.38
N ILE A 76 -7.23 -9.36 -2.84
CA ILE A 76 -6.20 -8.74 -3.66
C ILE A 76 -4.88 -8.62 -2.88
N THR A 77 -4.94 -8.30 -1.59
CA THR A 77 -3.74 -8.23 -0.75
C THR A 77 -3.07 -9.59 -0.61
N ASN A 78 -3.85 -10.65 -0.40
CA ASN A 78 -3.31 -12.02 -0.35
C ASN A 78 -2.65 -12.41 -1.69
N ASP A 79 -3.27 -12.07 -2.82
CA ASP A 79 -2.70 -12.31 -4.15
C ASP A 79 -1.39 -11.54 -4.36
N LEU A 80 -1.31 -10.28 -3.93
CA LEU A 80 -0.08 -9.47 -4.01
C LEU A 80 1.02 -10.00 -3.11
N ILE A 81 0.70 -10.45 -1.89
CA ILE A 81 1.66 -11.06 -0.98
C ILE A 81 2.19 -12.36 -1.59
N LYS A 82 1.29 -13.18 -2.16
CA LYS A 82 1.67 -14.44 -2.81
C LYS A 82 2.60 -14.18 -4.00
N ASP A 83 2.24 -13.28 -4.90
CA ASP A 83 3.08 -12.88 -6.04
C ASP A 83 4.42 -12.25 -5.61
N TYR A 84 4.43 -11.52 -4.50
CA TYR A 84 5.70 -11.06 -3.91
C TYR A 84 6.55 -12.24 -3.44
N LYS A 85 5.99 -13.17 -2.65
CA LYS A 85 6.70 -14.34 -2.12
C LYS A 85 7.23 -15.23 -3.24
N ASP A 86 6.45 -15.49 -4.28
CA ASP A 86 6.84 -16.31 -5.42
C ASP A 86 8.08 -15.74 -6.13
N ARG A 87 8.21 -14.40 -6.18
CA ARG A 87 9.37 -13.69 -6.75
C ARG A 87 10.54 -13.52 -5.79
N HIS A 88 10.35 -13.78 -4.49
CA HIS A 88 11.35 -13.52 -3.44
C HIS A 88 11.61 -14.76 -2.57
N GLU A 89 11.62 -15.95 -3.17
CA GLU A 89 11.98 -17.21 -2.49
C GLU A 89 11.11 -17.51 -1.24
N GLY A 90 9.82 -17.17 -1.30
CA GLY A 90 8.88 -17.36 -0.20
C GLY A 90 8.98 -16.33 0.92
N LYS A 91 9.83 -15.30 0.80
CA LYS A 91 10.04 -14.27 1.84
C LYS A 91 8.96 -13.17 1.77
N TYR A 92 8.59 -12.66 2.93
CA TYR A 92 7.71 -11.50 3.04
C TYR A 92 8.44 -10.18 2.74
N PRO A 93 7.72 -9.10 2.41
CA PRO A 93 8.28 -7.76 2.44
C PRO A 93 8.93 -7.47 3.79
N GLN A 94 10.00 -6.68 3.79
CA GLN A 94 10.88 -6.52 4.95
C GLN A 94 10.18 -6.00 6.22
N CYS A 95 9.12 -5.22 6.07
CA CYS A 95 8.42 -4.56 7.17
C CYS A 95 7.00 -5.12 7.37
N MET A 96 6.78 -6.34 6.91
CA MET A 96 5.49 -7.04 6.97
C MET A 96 5.52 -8.18 7.99
#